data_AF-A0A1Z9H7A9-F1
#
_entry.id   AF-A0A1Z9H7A9-F1
#
_cell.length_a   1.000
_cell.length_b   1.000
_cell.length_c   1.000
_cell.angle_alpha   90.00
_cell.angle_beta   90.00
_cell.angle_gamma   90.00
#
_symmetry.space_group_name_H-M   'P 1'
#
loop_
_entity.id
_entity.type
_entity.pdbx_description
1 polymer ?
#
loop_
_entity_poly.entity_id
_entity_poly.type
_entity_poly.pdbx_seq_one_letter_code
_entity_poly.pdbx_strand_id
1 'polypeptide(L)'
;MLGLLRSILILLLLTLIIQSCGSSDTNQNDVDSELPTVSSGNDLNPNSSGNGLFEIKSGTVSFLIHATSATNTKPQFNSLKDPNGNELLTTLGEFAWKSNGYSNLLVPISSSYDPKSGIWSYSATNYSQLKLDMRTSDLSETPTIKVQPYISGSDNISSALNIMKSIFSKSGINLDVEDTETLESKYSQVSYNFNNSTTSEMVSKGDEDKVNLFFITDYNDAAYLGNAAGIPGSQGLKGSHNGVLINLSAHKTGGSLNNQLLGETAGHEMGHFLGLFHPSESPGTLFDPIADTPQCPL
;
A
#
# COMPACT_ATOMS: atom_id res chain seq x y z
N MET A 1 -27.43 72.15 6.60
CA MET A 1 -27.13 70.70 6.54
C MET A 1 -25.61 70.58 6.55
N LEU A 2 -25.05 70.21 7.70
CA LEU A 2 -23.61 70.03 8.03
C LEU A 2 -22.87 69.28 6.91
N GLY A 3 -21.59 69.51 6.60
CA GLY A 3 -20.53 70.34 7.18
C GLY A 3 -19.19 69.93 6.55
N LEU A 4 -18.38 70.93 6.21
CA LEU A 4 -17.09 70.88 5.50
C LEU A 4 -15.90 70.74 6.50
N LEU A 5 -14.78 70.14 6.07
CA LEU A 5 -13.37 70.38 6.46
C LEU A 5 -12.77 69.91 7.83
N ARG A 6 -11.55 69.33 7.72
CA ARG A 6 -10.24 69.64 8.38
C ARG A 6 -9.56 68.65 9.37
N SER A 7 -8.23 68.53 9.15
CA SER A 7 -7.09 68.24 10.06
C SER A 7 -6.83 66.77 10.42
N ILE A 8 -5.69 66.10 10.13
CA ILE A 8 -4.23 66.37 10.31
C ILE A 8 -3.81 66.67 11.76
N LEU A 9 -3.22 65.67 12.42
CA LEU A 9 -2.31 65.68 13.58
C LEU A 9 -1.71 64.25 13.63
N ILE A 10 -0.44 63.89 13.39
CA ILE A 10 0.92 64.37 13.73
C ILE A 10 1.19 64.48 15.23
N LEU A 11 1.77 63.41 15.81
CA LEU A 11 2.98 63.37 16.68
C LEU A 11 3.17 61.89 17.10
N LEU A 12 4.13 61.10 16.60
CA LEU A 12 5.59 61.17 16.69
C LEU A 12 6.11 61.18 18.15
N LEU A 13 6.87 60.14 18.50
CA LEU A 13 8.20 60.15 19.16
C LEU A 13 8.48 58.74 19.73
N LEU A 14 9.37 57.95 19.11
CA LEU A 14 10.85 57.95 19.13
C LEU A 14 11.30 56.70 19.94
N THR A 15 11.74 55.61 19.29
CA THR A 15 13.14 55.25 18.96
C THR A 15 14.13 55.36 20.12
N LEU A 16 14.85 54.25 20.38
CA LEU A 16 16.21 54.11 20.96
C LEU A 16 16.42 52.57 21.02
N ILE A 17 17.48 51.91 20.54
CA ILE A 17 18.90 52.28 20.38
C ILE A 17 19.56 51.42 19.27
N ILE A 18 20.49 52.04 18.56
CA ILE A 18 21.41 51.49 17.54
C ILE A 18 22.67 50.93 18.25
N GLN A 19 23.19 49.79 17.76
CA GLN A 19 24.56 49.23 17.85
C GLN A 19 25.50 49.70 18.99
N SER A 20 26.04 48.72 19.72
CA SER A 20 27.37 48.80 20.35
C SER A 20 28.26 47.66 19.83
N CYS A 21 29.48 48.01 19.41
CA CYS A 21 30.48 47.15 18.79
C CYS A 21 31.26 46.28 19.79
N GLY A 22 31.62 45.07 19.35
CA GLY A 22 32.99 44.54 19.47
C GLY A 22 33.28 43.50 20.56
N SER A 23 33.34 42.22 20.17
CA SER A 23 34.57 41.41 20.32
C SER A 23 34.53 40.21 19.37
N SER A 24 35.66 40.00 18.71
CA SER A 24 36.03 38.92 17.80
C SER A 24 35.94 37.53 18.44
N ASP A 25 35.27 36.57 17.78
CA ASP A 25 35.93 35.41 17.16
C ASP A 25 34.97 34.27 16.78
N THR A 26 35.04 33.91 15.49
CA THR A 26 34.90 32.58 14.88
C THR A 26 33.52 31.89 14.75
N ASN A 27 33.22 31.57 13.47
CA ASN A 27 32.31 30.56 12.95
C ASN A 27 30.80 30.83 13.06
N GLN A 28 30.36 31.79 12.27
CA GLN A 28 29.02 31.74 11.69
C GLN A 28 28.99 30.60 10.66
N ASN A 29 28.73 29.38 11.15
CA ASN A 29 28.08 28.39 10.31
C ASN A 29 26.65 28.89 10.14
N ASP A 30 26.40 29.64 9.06
CA ASP A 30 25.06 29.77 8.51
C ASP A 30 24.57 28.35 8.22
N VAL A 31 23.84 27.77 9.18
CA VAL A 31 23.01 26.61 8.93
C VAL A 31 21.84 27.17 8.12
N ASP A 32 22.06 27.24 6.81
CA ASP A 32 20.99 27.36 5.84
C ASP A 32 20.00 26.24 6.20
N SER A 33 18.89 26.59 6.84
CA SER A 33 17.86 25.63 7.17
C SER A 33 17.27 25.21 5.84
N GLU A 34 17.82 24.15 5.24
CA GLU A 34 17.37 23.61 3.96
C GLU A 34 15.83 23.54 4.01
N LEU A 35 15.18 24.32 3.16
CA LEU A 35 13.74 24.24 2.98
C LEU A 35 13.43 22.77 2.68
N PRO A 36 12.48 22.15 3.39
CA PRO A 36 12.29 20.72 3.29
C PRO A 36 11.86 20.37 1.86
N THR A 37 12.64 19.49 1.22
CA THR A 37 12.40 19.05 -0.15
C THR A 37 11.09 18.26 -0.22
N VAL A 38 10.15 18.74 -1.03
CA VAL A 38 8.88 18.03 -1.29
C VAL A 38 9.09 17.08 -2.47
N SER A 39 8.86 15.79 -2.23
CA SER A 39 8.89 14.79 -3.31
C SER A 39 7.68 14.98 -4.23
N SER A 40 7.93 15.14 -5.53
CA SER A 40 6.91 15.33 -6.58
C SER A 40 6.84 14.17 -7.58
N GLY A 41 7.74 13.19 -7.44
CA GLY A 41 7.79 11.96 -8.25
C GLY A 41 7.16 10.76 -7.54
N ASN A 42 7.29 9.60 -8.19
CA ASN A 42 6.75 8.35 -7.66
C ASN A 42 7.61 7.77 -6.54
N ASP A 43 8.88 8.15 -6.39
CA ASP A 43 9.70 7.73 -5.24
C ASP A 43 9.72 8.82 -4.16
N LEU A 44 9.67 8.40 -2.88
CA LEU A 44 9.74 9.30 -1.73
C LEU A 44 11.15 9.34 -1.16
N ASN A 45 11.65 10.55 -0.89
CA ASN A 45 13.03 10.78 -0.45
C ASN A 45 13.06 11.44 0.94
N PRO A 46 13.22 10.66 2.03
CA PRO A 46 13.34 11.23 3.37
C PRO A 46 14.77 11.68 3.68
N ASN A 47 14.89 12.56 4.67
CA ASN A 47 16.17 13.01 5.23
C ASN A 47 16.87 11.90 6.03
N SER A 48 18.09 12.19 6.50
CA SER A 48 18.91 11.26 7.30
C SER A 48 18.26 10.77 8.60
N SER A 49 17.22 11.46 9.09
CA SER A 49 16.44 11.08 10.26
C SER A 49 15.17 10.27 9.92
N GLY A 50 15.00 9.90 8.64
CA GLY A 50 13.85 9.12 8.16
C GLY A 50 12.57 9.92 7.94
N ASN A 51 12.61 11.26 8.00
CA ASN A 51 11.45 12.12 7.80
C ASN A 51 11.39 12.65 6.37
N GLY A 52 10.21 12.71 5.76
CA GLY A 52 10.03 13.25 4.41
C GLY A 52 8.69 13.95 4.20
N LEU A 53 8.61 14.68 3.09
CA LEU A 53 7.40 15.36 2.62
C LEU A 53 7.05 14.90 1.21
N PHE A 54 5.75 14.83 0.91
CA PHE A 54 5.23 14.60 -0.44
C PHE A 54 3.94 15.38 -0.67
N GLU A 55 3.63 15.65 -1.93
CA GLU A 55 2.43 16.37 -2.32
C GLU A 55 1.36 15.40 -2.83
N ILE A 56 0.15 15.50 -2.26
CA ILE A 56 -1.06 14.91 -2.84
C ILE A 56 -1.78 15.99 -3.65
N LYS A 57 -1.90 15.76 -4.96
CA LYS A 57 -2.53 16.71 -5.89
C LYS A 57 -4.05 16.75 -5.69
N SER A 58 -4.66 17.86 -6.10
CA SER A 58 -6.12 17.96 -6.18
C SER A 58 -6.67 16.90 -7.14
N GLY A 59 -7.79 16.26 -6.76
CA GLY A 59 -8.40 15.17 -7.52
C GLY A 59 -7.84 13.78 -7.19
N THR A 60 -6.83 13.65 -6.33
CA THR A 60 -6.41 12.31 -5.84
C THR A 60 -7.51 11.70 -4.97
N VAL A 61 -7.98 10.52 -5.36
CA VAL A 61 -9.02 9.76 -4.64
C VAL A 61 -8.45 8.67 -3.73
N SER A 62 -7.23 8.21 -4.01
CA SER A 62 -6.49 7.28 -3.16
C SER A 62 -5.00 7.32 -3.45
N PHE A 63 -4.18 6.93 -2.49
CA PHE A 63 -2.75 6.73 -2.66
C PHE A 63 -2.26 5.52 -1.84
N LEU A 64 -1.18 4.91 -2.32
CA LEU A 64 -0.50 3.79 -1.69
C LEU A 64 0.98 4.14 -1.55
N ILE A 65 1.50 4.02 -0.32
CA ILE A 65 2.94 4.15 -0.06
C ILE A 65 3.51 2.75 0.15
N HIS A 66 4.37 2.33 -0.75
CA HIS A 66 5.17 1.11 -0.64
C HIS A 66 6.46 1.39 0.12
N ALA A 67 6.86 0.48 0.99
CA ALA A 67 8.19 0.44 1.58
C ALA A 67 8.79 -0.96 1.37
N THR A 68 9.92 -1.06 0.68
CA THR A 68 10.62 -2.34 0.44
C THR A 68 11.93 -2.37 1.22
N SER A 69 12.45 -3.57 1.53
CA SER A 69 13.78 -3.75 2.13
C SER A 69 14.61 -4.79 1.40
N ALA A 70 15.76 -4.36 0.87
CA ALA A 70 16.73 -5.24 0.21
C ALA A 70 17.44 -6.20 1.18
N THR A 71 17.45 -5.87 2.48
CA THR A 71 18.05 -6.71 3.53
C THR A 71 17.02 -7.55 4.28
N ASN A 72 15.78 -7.59 3.79
CA ASN A 72 14.67 -8.33 4.40
C ASN A 72 14.36 -7.89 5.85
N THR A 73 14.74 -6.67 6.22
CA THR A 73 14.23 -6.03 7.45
C THR A 73 12.75 -5.72 7.26
N LYS A 74 12.00 -5.58 8.35
CA LYS A 74 10.61 -5.12 8.32
C LYS A 74 10.58 -3.60 8.20
N PRO A 75 10.17 -3.02 7.06
CA PRO A 75 10.01 -1.58 6.93
C PRO A 75 8.93 -1.09 7.90
N GLN A 76 9.11 0.08 8.49
CA GLN A 76 8.15 0.64 9.45
C GLN A 76 7.89 2.10 9.14
N PHE A 77 6.63 2.46 9.00
CA PHE A 77 6.20 3.85 9.10
C PHE A 77 6.02 4.19 10.58
N ASN A 78 6.51 5.36 10.98
CA ASN A 78 6.47 5.87 12.35
C ASN A 78 5.51 7.05 12.48
N SER A 79 5.21 7.75 11.38
CA SER A 79 4.24 8.85 11.31
C SER A 79 3.75 8.99 9.86
N LEU A 80 2.47 9.36 9.72
CA LEU A 80 1.87 9.85 8.49
C LEU A 80 0.89 10.96 8.86
N LYS A 81 1.19 12.22 8.50
CA LYS A 81 0.34 13.36 8.80
C LYS A 81 -0.22 14.00 7.54
N ASP A 82 -1.50 14.34 7.63
CA ASP A 82 -2.20 15.07 6.58
C ASP A 82 -1.78 16.56 6.53
N PRO A 83 -2.24 17.34 5.53
CA PRO A 83 -1.87 18.74 5.38
C PRO A 83 -2.31 19.65 6.54
N ASN A 84 -3.23 19.18 7.40
CA ASN A 84 -3.66 19.90 8.59
C ASN A 84 -2.85 19.49 9.83
N GLY A 85 -1.88 18.59 9.68
CA GLY A 85 -1.03 18.07 10.76
C GLY A 85 -1.66 16.95 11.58
N ASN A 86 -2.79 16.38 11.15
CA ASN A 86 -3.42 15.26 11.86
C ASN A 86 -2.62 13.98 11.61
N GLU A 87 -2.31 13.24 12.67
CA GLU A 87 -1.64 11.93 12.59
C GLU A 87 -2.65 10.84 12.19
N LEU A 88 -2.40 10.18 11.04
CA LEU A 88 -3.25 9.12 10.52
C LEU A 88 -2.80 7.74 10.96
N LEU A 89 -1.51 7.52 11.24
CA LEU A 89 -1.02 6.17 11.53
C LEU A 89 -1.68 5.58 12.79
N THR A 90 -2.02 6.43 13.76
CA THR A 90 -2.81 6.05 14.95
C THR A 90 -4.23 5.61 14.62
N THR A 91 -4.82 6.18 13.57
CA THR A 91 -6.17 5.85 13.09
C THR A 91 -6.15 4.60 12.22
N LEU A 92 -5.12 4.44 11.38
CA LEU A 92 -4.90 3.25 10.56
C LEU A 92 -4.61 2.02 11.44
N GLY A 93 -3.88 2.19 12.54
CA GLY A 93 -3.65 1.12 13.52
C GLY A 93 -3.08 -0.14 12.89
N GLU A 94 -3.77 -1.27 13.06
CA GLU A 94 -3.37 -2.57 12.50
C GLU A 94 -3.57 -2.68 10.97
N PHE A 95 -4.31 -1.75 10.35
CA PHE A 95 -4.49 -1.73 8.91
C PHE A 95 -3.27 -1.15 8.16
N ALA A 96 -2.29 -0.61 8.89
CA ALA A 96 -0.96 -0.33 8.35
C ALA A 96 -0.18 -1.64 8.19
N TRP A 97 -0.19 -2.20 6.98
CA TRP A 97 0.41 -3.51 6.72
C TRP A 97 1.93 -3.50 6.85
N LYS A 98 2.47 -4.49 7.55
CA LYS A 98 3.90 -4.63 7.83
C LYS A 98 4.36 -6.07 7.81
N SER A 99 5.36 -6.37 7.00
CA SER A 99 6.01 -7.69 6.93
C SER A 99 7.50 -7.53 6.70
N ASN A 100 8.27 -8.60 6.90
CA ASN A 100 9.67 -8.57 6.49
C ASN A 100 9.75 -8.36 4.96
N GLY A 101 10.67 -7.49 4.53
CA GLY A 101 10.87 -7.17 3.10
C GLY A 101 9.87 -6.16 2.53
N TYR A 102 8.65 -6.05 3.06
CA TYR A 102 7.61 -5.16 2.52
C TYR A 102 6.60 -4.69 3.57
N SER A 103 6.29 -3.40 3.53
CA SER A 103 5.20 -2.76 4.28
C SER A 103 4.52 -1.74 3.39
N ASN A 104 3.30 -1.35 3.72
CA ASN A 104 2.61 -0.30 2.97
C ASN A 104 1.61 0.48 3.82
N LEU A 105 1.17 1.62 3.28
CA LEU A 105 0.08 2.43 3.77
C LEU A 105 -0.88 2.76 2.63
N LEU A 106 -2.11 2.26 2.70
CA LEU A 106 -3.19 2.58 1.77
C LEU A 106 -4.09 3.66 2.40
N VAL A 107 -4.34 4.74 1.65
CA VAL A 107 -5.27 5.80 2.04
C VAL A 107 -6.21 6.13 0.87
N PRO A 108 -7.54 6.18 1.09
CA PRO A 108 -8.21 5.82 2.33
C PRO A 108 -8.33 4.30 2.46
N ILE A 109 -8.42 3.81 3.71
CA ILE A 109 -8.67 2.39 4.00
C ILE A 109 -10.14 2.11 4.32
N SER A 110 -10.94 3.16 4.50
CA SER A 110 -12.37 3.14 4.81
C SER A 110 -13.05 4.35 4.16
N SER A 111 -14.38 4.32 4.09
CA SER A 111 -15.18 5.49 3.66
C SER A 111 -15.26 6.61 4.71
N SER A 112 -14.59 6.49 5.85
CA SER A 112 -14.64 7.49 6.93
C SER A 112 -13.59 8.59 6.81
N TYR A 113 -12.69 8.48 5.84
CA TYR A 113 -11.65 9.46 5.59
C TYR A 113 -11.41 9.59 4.09
N ASP A 114 -11.30 10.82 3.59
CA ASP A 114 -10.90 11.10 2.21
C ASP A 114 -9.50 11.74 2.19
N PRO A 115 -8.62 11.33 1.25
CA PRO A 115 -7.30 11.92 1.12
C PRO A 115 -7.39 13.40 0.76
N LYS A 116 -6.75 14.24 1.58
CA LYS A 116 -6.71 15.69 1.38
C LYS A 116 -5.58 16.07 0.42
N SER A 117 -5.88 16.97 -0.52
CA SER A 117 -4.84 17.61 -1.34
C SER A 117 -3.96 18.52 -0.48
N GLY A 118 -2.66 18.52 -0.74
CA GLY A 118 -1.67 19.34 -0.05
C GLY A 118 -0.41 18.57 0.30
N ILE A 119 0.43 19.17 1.15
CA ILE A 119 1.70 18.58 1.59
C ILE A 119 1.43 17.66 2.78
N TRP A 120 1.77 16.40 2.61
CA TRP A 120 1.79 15.40 3.67
C TRP A 120 3.21 15.24 4.22
N SER A 121 3.31 14.83 5.47
CA SER A 121 4.59 14.47 6.09
C SER A 121 4.57 13.02 6.57
N TYR A 122 5.69 12.33 6.47
CA TYR A 122 5.83 10.97 6.97
C TYR A 122 7.18 10.78 7.64
N SER A 123 7.27 9.73 8.45
CA SER A 123 8.57 9.17 8.84
C SER A 123 8.56 7.66 8.71
N ALA A 124 9.69 7.11 8.28
CA ALA A 124 9.85 5.67 8.09
C ALA A 124 11.27 5.21 8.41
N THR A 125 11.41 3.92 8.71
CA THR A 125 12.68 3.25 9.05
C THR A 125 12.75 1.85 8.43
N ASN A 126 13.95 1.27 8.40
CA ASN A 126 14.20 -0.12 7.97
C ASN A 126 13.75 -0.46 6.53
N TYR A 127 13.78 0.52 5.63
CA TYR A 127 13.47 0.35 4.20
C TYR A 127 14.71 0.66 3.34
N SER A 128 14.67 0.21 2.09
CA SER A 128 15.62 0.51 1.03
C SER A 128 15.01 1.42 -0.05
N GLN A 129 13.70 1.32 -0.28
CA GLN A 129 12.96 2.21 -1.17
C GLN A 129 11.60 2.56 -0.57
N LEU A 130 11.15 3.79 -0.84
CA LEU A 130 9.77 4.22 -0.65
C LEU A 130 9.20 4.66 -1.99
N LYS A 131 8.04 4.14 -2.37
CA LYS A 131 7.34 4.50 -3.60
C LYS A 131 5.91 4.92 -3.29
N LEU A 132 5.45 6.01 -3.87
CA LEU A 132 4.10 6.56 -3.83
C LEU A 132 3.42 6.30 -5.18
N ASP A 133 2.30 5.60 -5.12
CA ASP A 133 1.37 5.45 -6.23
C ASP A 133 0.06 6.19 -5.90
N MET A 134 -0.47 6.95 -6.87
CA MET A 134 -1.65 7.78 -6.69
C MET A 134 -2.70 7.49 -7.76
N ARG A 135 -3.97 7.55 -7.37
CA ARG A 135 -5.10 7.47 -8.28
C ARG A 135 -5.87 8.80 -8.28
N THR A 136 -6.07 9.37 -9.47
CA THR A 136 -6.69 10.68 -9.67
C THR A 136 -8.00 10.65 -10.44
N SER A 137 -8.38 9.49 -10.96
CA SER A 137 -9.63 9.31 -11.70
C SER A 137 -10.73 8.78 -10.78
N ASP A 138 -11.97 9.20 -11.06
CA ASP A 138 -13.16 8.57 -10.51
C ASP A 138 -13.16 7.06 -10.82
N LEU A 139 -13.77 6.28 -9.92
CA LEU A 139 -13.98 4.86 -10.13
C LEU A 139 -14.84 4.65 -11.39
N SER A 140 -14.35 3.87 -12.35
CA SER A 140 -15.21 3.31 -13.39
C SER A 140 -16.41 2.63 -12.72
N GLU A 141 -17.62 2.81 -13.26
CA GLU A 141 -18.82 2.11 -12.77
C GLU A 141 -18.63 0.58 -12.78
N THR A 142 -17.80 0.10 -13.71
CA THR A 142 -17.36 -1.29 -13.78
C THR A 142 -15.83 -1.34 -13.93
N PRO A 143 -15.05 -1.33 -12.84
CA PRO A 143 -13.60 -1.37 -12.92
C PRO A 143 -13.15 -2.73 -13.49
N THR A 144 -12.06 -2.71 -14.27
CA THR A 144 -11.44 -3.93 -14.81
C THR A 144 -10.08 -4.14 -14.18
N ILE A 145 -9.85 -5.33 -13.64
CA ILE A 145 -8.58 -5.73 -13.04
C ILE A 145 -7.94 -6.78 -13.95
N LYS A 146 -6.71 -6.52 -14.36
CA LYS A 146 -5.90 -7.51 -15.10
C LYS A 146 -5.36 -8.55 -14.15
N VAL A 147 -5.47 -9.82 -14.53
CA VAL A 147 -5.04 -10.97 -13.74
C VAL A 147 -4.16 -11.87 -14.60
N GLN A 148 -2.96 -12.19 -14.10
CA GLN A 148 -2.05 -13.13 -14.74
C GLN A 148 -1.96 -14.41 -13.91
N PRO A 149 -2.53 -15.53 -14.38
CA PRO A 149 -2.33 -16.83 -13.74
C PRO A 149 -0.98 -17.42 -14.15
N TYR A 150 -0.30 -18.00 -13.17
CA TYR A 150 0.88 -18.84 -13.31
C TYR A 150 0.60 -20.19 -12.67
N ILE A 151 1.02 -21.30 -13.27
CA ILE A 151 0.80 -22.63 -12.71
C ILE A 151 2.04 -23.48 -12.73
N SER A 152 2.33 -24.15 -11.62
CA SER A 152 3.27 -25.27 -11.61
C SER A 152 2.50 -26.58 -11.83
N GLY A 153 2.96 -27.41 -12.76
CA GLY A 153 2.33 -28.70 -13.06
C GLY A 153 1.35 -28.62 -14.23
N SER A 154 0.35 -29.50 -14.24
CA SER A 154 -0.55 -29.72 -15.39
C SER A 154 -2.04 -29.78 -15.03
N ASP A 155 -2.39 -29.40 -13.79
CA ASP A 155 -3.80 -29.32 -13.39
C ASP A 155 -4.54 -28.26 -14.22
N ASN A 156 -5.80 -28.53 -14.55
CA ASN A 156 -6.64 -27.57 -15.26
C ASN A 156 -7.36 -26.65 -14.27
N ILE A 157 -6.98 -25.37 -14.25
CA ILE A 157 -7.55 -24.34 -13.36
C ILE A 157 -8.62 -23.46 -14.01
N SER A 158 -8.97 -23.67 -15.29
CA SER A 158 -9.87 -22.77 -16.03
C SER A 158 -11.26 -22.67 -15.40
N SER A 159 -11.76 -23.76 -14.82
CA SER A 159 -13.06 -23.75 -14.13
C SER A 159 -13.00 -22.90 -12.86
N ALA A 160 -11.93 -23.00 -12.07
CA ALA A 160 -11.73 -22.19 -10.87
C ALA A 160 -11.58 -20.69 -11.20
N LEU A 161 -10.83 -20.36 -12.26
CA LEU A 161 -10.69 -18.98 -12.74
C LEU A 161 -12.03 -18.38 -13.19
N ASN A 162 -12.90 -19.16 -13.84
CA ASN A 162 -14.25 -18.72 -14.19
C ASN A 162 -15.15 -18.49 -12.96
N ILE A 163 -15.01 -19.32 -11.93
CA ILE A 163 -15.72 -19.13 -10.66
C ILE A 163 -15.26 -17.85 -9.97
N MET A 164 -13.95 -17.63 -9.87
CA MET A 164 -13.38 -16.38 -9.36
C MET A 164 -13.89 -15.16 -10.14
N LYS A 165 -13.87 -15.21 -11.48
CA LYS A 165 -14.42 -14.14 -12.33
C LYS A 165 -15.90 -13.87 -12.06
N SER A 166 -16.70 -14.93 -11.88
CA SER A 166 -18.11 -14.81 -11.53
C SER A 166 -18.32 -14.13 -10.18
N ILE A 167 -17.50 -14.44 -9.17
CA ILE A 167 -17.56 -13.79 -7.84
C ILE A 167 -17.35 -12.28 -7.98
N PHE A 168 -16.28 -11.83 -8.64
CA PHE A 168 -16.01 -10.41 -8.82
C PHE A 168 -17.07 -9.68 -9.66
N SER A 169 -17.62 -10.35 -10.69
CA SER A 169 -18.66 -9.77 -11.54
C SER A 169 -19.95 -9.44 -10.78
N LYS A 170 -20.27 -10.19 -9.71
CA LYS A 170 -21.43 -9.89 -8.84
C LYS A 170 -21.27 -8.56 -8.10
N SER A 171 -20.03 -8.14 -7.87
CA SER A 171 -19.68 -6.84 -7.26
C SER A 171 -19.43 -5.74 -8.31
N GLY A 172 -19.79 -5.98 -9.58
CA GLY A 172 -19.59 -5.02 -10.66
C GLY A 172 -18.14 -4.90 -11.15
N ILE A 173 -17.25 -5.81 -10.75
CA ILE A 173 -15.83 -5.78 -11.11
C ILE A 173 -15.58 -6.79 -12.23
N ASN A 174 -14.97 -6.33 -13.32
CA ASN A 174 -14.53 -7.20 -14.41
C ASN A 174 -13.12 -7.73 -14.12
N LEU A 175 -12.91 -9.03 -14.31
CA LEU A 175 -11.57 -9.61 -14.37
C LEU A 175 -11.20 -9.88 -15.83
N ASP A 176 -10.10 -9.25 -16.26
CA ASP A 176 -9.41 -9.55 -17.51
C ASP A 176 -8.32 -10.57 -17.19
N VAL A 177 -8.66 -11.85 -17.35
CA VAL A 177 -7.80 -12.98 -16.98
C VAL A 177 -7.04 -13.43 -18.22
N GLU A 178 -5.72 -13.26 -18.17
CA GLU A 178 -4.80 -13.63 -19.24
C GLU A 178 -4.63 -15.16 -19.35
N ASP A 179 -4.00 -15.60 -20.45
CA ASP A 179 -3.61 -17.00 -20.61
C ASP A 179 -2.68 -17.45 -19.47
N THR A 180 -2.89 -18.67 -18.98
CA THR A 180 -2.12 -19.20 -17.86
C THR A 180 -0.69 -19.56 -18.29
N GLU A 181 0.29 -18.97 -17.62
CA GLU A 181 1.72 -19.25 -17.85
C GLU A 181 2.20 -20.46 -17.05
N THR A 182 2.98 -21.34 -17.68
CA THR A 182 3.56 -22.50 -16.99
C THR A 182 4.86 -22.11 -16.29
N LEU A 183 4.96 -22.42 -15.01
CA LEU A 183 6.15 -22.22 -14.19
C LEU A 183 7.15 -23.36 -14.34
N GLU A 184 8.43 -23.04 -14.16
CA GLU A 184 9.50 -24.02 -14.05
C GLU A 184 9.28 -24.97 -12.87
N SER A 185 9.71 -26.23 -12.99
CA SER A 185 9.49 -27.25 -11.96
C SER A 185 10.10 -26.92 -10.59
N LYS A 186 11.16 -26.10 -10.54
CA LYS A 186 11.75 -25.62 -9.28
C LYS A 186 10.79 -24.79 -8.42
N TYR A 187 9.70 -24.31 -9.00
CA TYR A 187 8.65 -23.53 -8.34
C TYR A 187 7.42 -24.36 -7.96
N SER A 188 7.45 -25.69 -8.11
CA SER A 188 6.30 -26.53 -7.75
C SER A 188 6.02 -26.52 -6.25
N GLN A 189 7.07 -26.50 -5.44
CA GLN A 189 6.96 -26.42 -3.98
C GLN A 189 7.79 -25.25 -3.48
N VAL A 190 7.11 -24.28 -2.87
CA VAL A 190 7.74 -23.04 -2.40
C VAL A 190 7.37 -22.78 -0.95
N SER A 191 8.06 -21.84 -0.32
CA SER A 191 7.73 -21.40 1.03
C SER A 191 6.54 -20.44 0.99
N TYR A 192 5.67 -20.46 2.01
CA TYR A 192 4.63 -19.42 2.16
C TYR A 192 5.23 -18.02 2.38
N ASN A 193 6.48 -17.96 2.84
CA ASN A 193 7.19 -16.72 3.10
C ASN A 193 7.73 -16.14 1.78
N PHE A 194 7.20 -14.99 1.39
CA PHE A 194 7.61 -14.25 0.19
C PHE A 194 9.06 -13.77 0.20
N ASN A 195 9.77 -13.85 1.33
CA ASN A 195 11.20 -13.55 1.45
C ASN A 195 12.10 -14.78 1.29
N ASN A 196 11.54 -15.98 1.13
CA ASN A 196 12.31 -17.15 0.74
C ASN A 196 12.82 -16.94 -0.69
N SER A 197 14.11 -17.20 -0.94
CA SER A 197 14.75 -16.91 -2.23
C SER A 197 14.02 -17.50 -3.43
N THR A 198 13.51 -18.73 -3.33
CA THR A 198 12.79 -19.39 -4.43
C THR A 198 11.40 -18.78 -4.63
N THR A 199 10.66 -18.52 -3.54
CA THR A 199 9.35 -17.85 -3.59
C THR A 199 9.51 -16.43 -4.16
N SER A 200 10.48 -15.67 -3.66
CA SER A 200 10.78 -14.31 -4.13
C SER A 200 11.13 -14.29 -5.63
N GLU A 201 11.98 -15.23 -6.08
CA GLU A 201 12.36 -15.34 -7.50
C GLU A 201 11.15 -15.64 -8.37
N MET A 202 10.27 -16.56 -7.94
CA MET A 202 9.04 -16.90 -8.65
C MET A 202 8.10 -15.69 -8.77
N VAL A 203 7.78 -15.07 -7.64
CA VAL A 203 6.79 -13.98 -7.56
C VAL A 203 7.27 -12.74 -8.33
N SER A 204 8.58 -12.50 -8.35
CA SER A 204 9.19 -11.41 -9.11
C SER A 204 9.06 -11.57 -10.64
N LYS A 205 8.55 -12.69 -11.16
CA LYS A 205 8.22 -12.81 -12.58
C LYS A 205 6.99 -11.98 -12.95
N GLY A 206 6.06 -11.82 -12.01
CA GLY A 206 4.79 -11.11 -12.20
C GLY A 206 4.95 -9.66 -12.66
N ASP A 207 4.00 -9.19 -13.45
CA ASP A 207 3.97 -7.81 -13.95
C ASP A 207 3.36 -6.87 -12.90
N GLU A 208 3.82 -5.62 -12.87
CA GLU A 208 3.41 -4.63 -11.86
C GLU A 208 1.99 -4.09 -12.07
N ASP A 209 1.45 -4.15 -13.29
CA ASP A 209 0.11 -3.65 -13.63
C ASP A 209 -0.98 -4.74 -13.57
N LYS A 210 -0.66 -5.92 -13.00
CA LYS A 210 -1.56 -7.08 -12.91
C LYS A 210 -1.59 -7.64 -11.49
N VAL A 211 -2.68 -8.32 -11.15
CA VAL A 211 -2.70 -9.25 -10.02
C VAL A 211 -2.14 -10.59 -10.50
N ASN A 212 -0.99 -10.98 -9.95
CA ASN A 212 -0.31 -12.22 -10.33
C ASN A 212 -0.71 -13.36 -9.38
N LEU A 213 -1.35 -14.39 -9.92
CA LEU A 213 -1.81 -15.57 -9.17
C LEU A 213 -0.89 -16.75 -9.46
N PHE A 214 -0.18 -17.25 -8.46
CA PHE A 214 0.74 -18.37 -8.56
C PHE A 214 0.10 -19.63 -7.97
N PHE A 215 -0.40 -20.49 -8.85
CA PHE A 215 -0.91 -21.82 -8.52
C PHE A 215 0.26 -22.80 -8.38
N ILE A 216 0.71 -22.99 -7.15
CA ILE A 216 1.82 -23.88 -6.80
C ILE A 216 1.29 -25.28 -6.47
N THR A 217 2.10 -26.33 -6.70
CA THR A 217 1.70 -27.70 -6.35
C THR A 217 1.46 -27.81 -4.85
N ASP A 218 2.38 -27.31 -4.02
CA ASP A 218 2.23 -27.32 -2.56
C ASP A 218 3.16 -26.30 -1.88
N TYR A 219 2.95 -26.05 -0.58
CA TYR A 219 3.95 -25.40 0.25
C TYR A 219 4.96 -26.42 0.78
N ASN A 220 6.19 -25.99 1.05
CA ASN A 220 7.19 -26.83 1.73
C ASN A 220 7.27 -26.60 3.25
N ASP A 221 6.56 -25.59 3.77
CA ASP A 221 6.65 -25.13 5.15
C ASP A 221 5.32 -24.63 5.76
N ALA A 222 4.19 -24.88 5.07
CA ALA A 222 2.85 -24.52 5.54
C ALA A 222 1.78 -25.48 5.02
N ALA A 223 0.56 -25.39 5.56
CA ALA A 223 -0.61 -26.15 5.13
C ALA A 223 -1.78 -25.23 4.73
N TYR A 224 -1.48 -24.02 4.24
CA TYR A 224 -2.48 -23.04 3.84
C TYR A 224 -3.14 -23.41 2.50
N LEU A 225 -4.38 -22.94 2.30
CA LEU A 225 -5.05 -22.99 1.00
C LEU A 225 -4.43 -21.97 0.03
N GLY A 226 -4.09 -20.79 0.53
CA GLY A 226 -3.38 -19.75 -0.20
C GLY A 226 -2.90 -18.65 0.75
N ASN A 227 -2.13 -17.71 0.23
CA ASN A 227 -1.80 -16.47 0.94
C ASN A 227 -1.40 -15.34 -0.02
N ALA A 228 -1.86 -14.12 0.25
CA ALA A 228 -1.38 -12.90 -0.40
C ALA A 228 -0.04 -12.41 0.19
N ALA A 229 0.75 -11.72 -0.64
CA ALA A 229 2.01 -11.10 -0.21
C ALA A 229 1.88 -9.89 0.70
N GLY A 230 0.68 -9.32 0.77
CA GLY A 230 0.36 -8.24 1.68
C GLY A 230 -1.09 -7.79 1.55
N ILE A 231 -1.48 -6.84 2.40
CA ILE A 231 -2.80 -6.22 2.38
C ILE A 231 -2.66 -4.69 2.30
N PRO A 232 -2.72 -4.09 1.10
CA PRO A 232 -2.55 -4.72 -0.21
C PRO A 232 -1.14 -5.29 -0.42
N GLY A 233 -0.96 -6.08 -1.47
CA GLY A 233 0.36 -6.49 -1.95
C GLY A 233 1.08 -5.32 -2.64
N SER A 234 2.22 -5.58 -3.30
CA SER A 234 2.98 -4.54 -4.00
C SER A 234 2.43 -4.25 -5.40
N GLN A 235 1.12 -4.02 -5.51
CA GLN A 235 0.50 -3.63 -6.78
C GLN A 235 1.13 -2.34 -7.32
N GLY A 236 1.44 -2.28 -8.61
CA GLY A 236 2.16 -1.16 -9.20
C GLY A 236 3.67 -1.20 -8.95
N LEU A 237 4.19 -2.21 -8.22
CA LEU A 237 5.61 -2.36 -7.96
C LEU A 237 6.05 -3.83 -8.16
N LYS A 238 6.83 -4.08 -9.22
CA LYS A 238 7.41 -5.41 -9.45
C LYS A 238 8.37 -5.80 -8.31
N GLY A 239 8.25 -7.04 -7.83
CA GLY A 239 9.13 -7.57 -6.79
C GLY A 239 8.60 -8.83 -6.13
N SER A 240 9.23 -9.23 -5.03
CA SER A 240 8.92 -10.45 -4.27
C SER A 240 7.55 -10.45 -3.59
N HIS A 241 6.89 -9.29 -3.51
CA HIS A 241 5.58 -9.14 -2.86
C HIS A 241 4.46 -8.78 -3.84
N ASN A 242 4.71 -8.99 -5.14
CA ASN A 242 3.78 -8.71 -6.24
C ASN A 242 2.99 -9.96 -6.66
N GLY A 243 2.43 -10.69 -5.69
CA GLY A 243 1.63 -11.87 -6.04
C GLY A 243 0.85 -12.50 -4.90
N VAL A 244 0.08 -13.51 -5.31
CA VAL A 244 -0.76 -14.36 -4.48
C VAL A 244 -0.37 -15.81 -4.72
N LEU A 245 -0.20 -16.59 -3.65
CA LEU A 245 0.09 -18.02 -3.74
C LEU A 245 -1.19 -18.82 -3.50
N ILE A 246 -1.42 -19.85 -4.31
CA ILE A 246 -2.57 -20.76 -4.20
C ILE A 246 -2.08 -22.21 -4.26
N ASN A 247 -2.37 -23.00 -3.23
CA ASN A 247 -1.90 -24.38 -3.08
C ASN A 247 -2.83 -25.38 -3.79
N LEU A 248 -2.42 -25.92 -4.93
CA LEU A 248 -3.23 -26.89 -5.68
C LEU A 248 -3.51 -28.18 -4.90
N SER A 249 -2.54 -28.71 -4.16
CA SER A 249 -2.70 -29.98 -3.42
C SER A 249 -3.75 -29.87 -2.31
N ALA A 250 -3.79 -28.74 -1.61
CA ALA A 250 -4.77 -28.48 -0.56
C ALA A 250 -6.22 -28.36 -1.09
N HIS A 251 -6.38 -28.19 -2.42
CA HIS A 251 -7.68 -28.13 -3.09
C HIS A 251 -8.07 -29.45 -3.78
N LYS A 252 -7.30 -30.53 -3.65
CA LYS A 252 -7.63 -31.82 -4.24
C LYS A 252 -8.45 -32.68 -3.29
N THR A 253 -9.58 -33.18 -3.78
CA THR A 253 -10.37 -34.23 -3.11
C THR A 253 -10.43 -35.44 -4.03
N GLY A 254 -10.00 -36.62 -3.56
CA GLY A 254 -9.97 -37.83 -4.38
C GLY A 254 -9.08 -37.72 -5.62
N GLY A 255 -8.02 -36.89 -5.56
CA GLY A 255 -7.07 -36.66 -6.66
C GLY A 255 -7.50 -35.63 -7.71
N SER A 256 -8.72 -35.11 -7.64
CA SER A 256 -9.23 -34.06 -8.53
C SER A 256 -9.37 -32.72 -7.81
N LEU A 257 -9.16 -31.62 -8.52
CA LEU A 257 -9.38 -30.27 -7.97
C LEU A 257 -10.86 -30.04 -7.62
N ASN A 258 -11.10 -29.51 -6.43
CA ASN A 258 -12.35 -28.85 -6.08
C ASN A 258 -12.33 -27.42 -6.64
N ASN A 259 -12.84 -27.27 -7.87
CA ASN A 259 -12.83 -25.99 -8.59
C ASN A 259 -13.58 -24.86 -7.86
N GLN A 260 -14.63 -25.19 -7.10
CA GLN A 260 -15.38 -24.20 -6.33
C GLN A 260 -14.51 -23.61 -5.23
N LEU A 261 -13.96 -24.48 -4.38
CA LEU A 261 -13.07 -24.06 -3.30
C LEU A 261 -11.85 -23.31 -3.85
N LEU A 262 -11.23 -23.82 -4.92
CA LEU A 262 -10.06 -23.19 -5.53
C LEU A 262 -10.37 -21.78 -6.07
N GLY A 263 -11.52 -21.61 -6.73
CA GLY A 263 -11.94 -20.31 -7.25
C GLY A 263 -12.30 -19.31 -6.15
N GLU A 264 -12.93 -19.79 -5.06
CA GLU A 264 -13.22 -19.00 -3.87
C GLU A 264 -11.93 -18.58 -3.15
N THR A 265 -10.98 -19.49 -2.93
CA THR A 265 -9.68 -19.17 -2.33
C THR A 265 -8.88 -18.21 -3.20
N ALA A 266 -8.82 -18.42 -4.51
CA ALA A 266 -8.14 -17.48 -5.41
C ALA A 266 -8.74 -16.08 -5.34
N GLY A 267 -10.08 -15.97 -5.31
CA GLY A 267 -10.76 -14.69 -5.16
C GLY A 267 -10.54 -14.05 -3.78
N HIS A 268 -10.55 -14.84 -2.71
CA HIS A 268 -10.31 -14.41 -1.33
C HIS A 268 -8.90 -13.82 -1.18
N GLU A 269 -7.88 -14.55 -1.60
CA GLU A 269 -6.49 -14.10 -1.49
C GLU A 269 -6.17 -12.94 -2.45
N MET A 270 -6.80 -12.90 -3.62
CA MET A 270 -6.78 -11.70 -4.48
C MET A 270 -7.42 -10.49 -3.79
N GLY A 271 -8.50 -10.69 -3.01
CA GLY A 271 -9.09 -9.65 -2.17
C GLY A 271 -8.09 -9.06 -1.19
N HIS A 272 -7.34 -9.91 -0.48
CA HIS A 272 -6.23 -9.47 0.37
C HIS A 272 -5.17 -8.68 -0.39
N PHE A 273 -4.73 -9.19 -1.54
CA PHE A 273 -3.76 -8.49 -2.38
C PHE A 273 -4.24 -7.09 -2.81
N LEU A 274 -5.55 -6.91 -2.97
CA LEU A 274 -6.20 -5.63 -3.30
C LEU A 274 -6.52 -4.75 -2.07
N GLY A 275 -6.20 -5.20 -0.85
CA GLY A 275 -6.32 -4.42 0.37
C GLY A 275 -7.54 -4.73 1.25
N LEU A 276 -8.28 -5.81 0.96
CA LEU A 276 -9.40 -6.23 1.82
C LEU A 276 -8.88 -7.06 3.00
N PHE A 277 -9.47 -6.86 4.18
CA PHE A 277 -9.18 -7.61 5.40
C PHE A 277 -10.21 -8.72 5.60
N HIS A 278 -10.00 -9.60 6.59
CA HIS A 278 -11.09 -10.50 6.97
C HIS A 278 -12.25 -9.69 7.58
N PRO A 279 -13.52 -9.99 7.24
CA PRO A 279 -14.68 -9.37 7.89
C PRO A 279 -14.60 -9.38 9.41
N SER A 280 -14.09 -10.48 9.96
CA SER A 280 -13.74 -10.62 11.37
C SER A 280 -12.47 -11.44 11.45
N GLU A 281 -11.43 -10.84 11.99
CA GLU A 281 -10.14 -11.50 12.17
C GLU A 281 -10.24 -12.64 13.19
N SER A 282 -9.28 -13.57 13.18
CA SER A 282 -9.29 -14.77 14.03
C SER A 282 -9.63 -14.54 15.53
N PRO A 283 -9.25 -13.44 16.21
CA PRO A 283 -9.64 -13.22 17.60
C PRO A 283 -11.11 -12.78 17.79
N GLY A 284 -11.85 -12.50 16.71
CA GLY A 284 -13.25 -12.05 16.73
C GLY A 284 -13.46 -10.65 17.31
N THR A 285 -12.39 -9.88 17.49
CA THR A 285 -12.40 -8.55 18.11
C THR A 285 -11.81 -7.45 17.24
N LEU A 286 -11.21 -7.82 16.11
CA LEU A 286 -10.75 -6.91 15.06
C LEU A 286 -11.61 -7.18 13.82
N PHE A 287 -12.22 -6.11 13.30
CA PHE A 287 -13.14 -6.15 12.16
C PHE A 287 -12.53 -5.36 11.01
N ASP A 288 -12.95 -5.67 9.79
CA ASP A 288 -12.53 -4.89 8.63
C ASP A 288 -12.99 -3.41 8.76
N PRO A 289 -12.37 -2.49 8.00
CA PRO A 289 -12.71 -1.08 8.06
C PRO A 289 -13.90 -0.71 7.13
N ILE A 290 -14.67 -1.70 6.68
CA ILE A 290 -15.74 -1.54 5.69
C ILE A 290 -17.10 -1.50 6.42
N ALA A 291 -17.76 -0.34 6.35
CA ALA A 291 -18.89 -0.02 7.23
C ALA A 291 -20.12 -0.93 7.03
N ASP A 292 -20.29 -1.54 5.86
CA ASP A 292 -21.41 -2.41 5.53
C ASP A 292 -21.08 -3.90 5.64
N THR A 293 -19.86 -4.27 6.07
CA THR A 293 -19.53 -5.66 6.37
C THR A 293 -20.11 -6.08 7.73
N PRO A 294 -20.97 -7.12 7.78
CA PRO A 294 -21.45 -7.66 9.05
C PRO A 294 -20.31 -8.26 9.88
N GLN A 295 -20.33 -8.02 11.19
CA GLN A 295 -19.40 -8.63 12.15
C GLN A 295 -19.83 -10.06 12.48
N CYS A 296 -18.92 -11.01 12.36
CA CYS A 296 -19.16 -12.40 12.75
C CYS A 296 -19.09 -12.52 14.28
N PRO A 297 -20.14 -13.05 14.95
CA PRO A 297 -20.09 -13.30 16.38
C PRO A 297 -19.15 -14.49 16.70
N LEU A 298 -18.62 -14.50 17.92
CA LEU A 298 -17.87 -15.63 18.51
C LEU A 298 -18.76 -16.88 18.69
#